data_AF-A0A7C1PHQ5-F1
#
_entry.id   AF-A0A7C1PHQ5-F1
#
_cell.length_a   1.000
_cell.length_b   1.000
_cell.length_c   1.000
_cell.angle_alpha   90.00
_cell.angle_beta   90.00
_cell.angle_gamma   90.00
#
_symmetry.space_group_name_H-M   'P 1'
#
loop_
_entity.id
_entity.type
_entity.pdbx_description
1 polymer ?
#
loop_
_entity_poly.entity_id
_entity_poly.type
_entity_poly.pdbx_seq_one_letter_code
_entity_poly.pdbx_strand_id
1 'polypeptide(L)'
;PLVLVNPLKPVSTPEIFRSLQRRDNEPIGEMSAGSTAADWMQSLSVLRNDLQPPAEALVPEIAVACDLLGQSLAGFVRMSGSGATCFGLYETEAAAMKAALALSAYRPNWYVLLTRTVPGEN
;
A
#
# COMPACT_ATOMS: atom_id res chain seq x y z
N PRO A 1 7.03 7.88 -7.82
CA PRO A 1 6.00 7.24 -8.69
C PRO A 1 5.29 6.15 -7.91
N LEU A 2 4.02 5.89 -8.18
CA LEU A 2 3.20 4.99 -7.36
C LEU A 2 2.37 4.06 -8.25
N VAL A 3 2.23 2.79 -7.86
CA VAL A 3 1.29 1.85 -8.49
C VAL A 3 0.23 1.49 -7.47
N LEU A 4 -1.04 1.63 -7.85
CA LEU A 4 -2.18 1.11 -7.10
C LEU A 4 -2.53 -0.29 -7.61
N VAL A 5 -2.85 -1.19 -6.70
CA VAL A 5 -3.41 -2.51 -6.98
C VAL A 5 -4.64 -2.70 -6.12
N ASN A 6 -5.77 -3.07 -6.72
CA ASN A 6 -6.97 -3.41 -5.98
C ASN A 6 -7.56 -4.72 -6.55
N PRO A 7 -7.77 -5.75 -5.70
CA PRO A 7 -8.27 -7.06 -6.13
C PRO A 7 -9.76 -7.07 -6.50
N LEU A 8 -10.43 -5.91 -6.45
CA LEU A 8 -11.86 -5.70 -6.64
C LEU A 8 -12.72 -6.52 -5.67
N LYS A 9 -12.19 -6.76 -4.47
CA LYS A 9 -12.88 -7.45 -3.39
C LYS A 9 -13.56 -6.43 -2.48
N PRO A 10 -14.84 -6.62 -2.15
CA PRO A 10 -15.51 -5.76 -1.19
C PRO A 10 -14.87 -5.95 0.18
N VAL A 11 -14.68 -4.86 0.91
CA VAL A 11 -14.26 -4.86 2.31
C VAL A 11 -15.31 -4.15 3.15
N SER A 12 -15.57 -4.67 4.34
CA SER A 12 -16.41 -4.00 5.33
C SER A 12 -15.53 -3.30 6.34
N THR A 13 -15.43 -1.97 6.25
CA THR A 13 -14.66 -1.17 7.21
C THR A 13 -15.06 -1.48 8.66
N PRO A 14 -16.37 -1.53 9.03
CA PRO A 14 -16.74 -1.88 10.40
C PRO A 14 -16.27 -3.27 10.85
N GLU A 15 -16.25 -4.27 9.96
CA GLU A 15 -15.76 -5.60 10.30
C GLU A 15 -14.25 -5.62 10.53
N ILE A 16 -13.47 -4.92 9.70
CA ILE A 16 -12.02 -4.81 9.87
C ILE A 16 -11.68 -4.15 11.20
N PHE A 17 -12.39 -3.07 11.57
CA PHE A 17 -12.24 -2.43 12.89
C PHE A 17 -12.67 -3.33 14.05
N ARG A 18 -13.68 -4.18 13.86
CA ARG A 18 -14.10 -5.17 14.88
C ARG A 18 -13.06 -6.26 15.08
N SER A 19 -12.36 -6.66 14.02
CA SER A 19 -11.32 -7.70 14.03
C SER A 19 -9.96 -7.23 14.56
N LEU A 20 -9.80 -5.95 14.92
CA LEU A 20 -8.62 -5.46 15.61
C LEU A 20 -8.45 -6.17 16.96
N GLN A 21 -7.41 -7.00 17.06
CA GLN A 21 -7.01 -7.71 18.29
C GLN A 21 -6.60 -6.73 19.40
N ARG A 22 -5.97 -5.62 19.01
CA ARG A 22 -5.44 -4.60 19.91
C ARG A 22 -5.84 -3.22 19.43
N ARG A 23 -6.35 -2.39 20.35
CA ARG A 23 -6.80 -1.01 20.08
C ARG A 23 -5.97 0.06 20.80
N ASP A 24 -5.11 -0.36 21.73
CA ASP A 24 -4.17 0.44 22.51
C ASP A 24 -2.74 0.30 21.96
N ASN A 25 -2.58 0.22 20.63
CA ASN A 25 -1.25 0.16 20.04
C ASN A 25 -0.44 1.40 20.42
N GLU A 26 0.87 1.25 20.59
CA GLU A 26 1.77 2.37 20.89
C GLU A 26 1.59 3.50 19.88
N PRO A 27 1.81 4.77 20.24
CA PRO A 27 1.74 5.87 19.27
C PRO A 27 2.50 5.55 17.97
N ILE A 28 1.92 5.91 16.84
CA ILE A 28 2.65 5.84 15.57
C ILE A 28 3.86 6.76 15.69
N GLY A 29 5.04 6.26 15.30
CA GLY A 29 6.29 7.00 15.41
C GLY A 29 6.25 8.34 14.68
N GLU A 30 7.13 9.25 15.07
CA GLU A 30 7.22 10.56 14.44
C GLU A 30 7.72 10.44 13.00
N MET A 31 7.06 11.16 12.11
CA MET A 31 7.50 11.28 10.73
C MET A 31 8.65 12.27 10.67
N SER A 32 9.82 11.83 10.21
CA SER A 32 10.93 12.77 10.01
C SER A 32 10.58 13.73 8.87
N ALA A 33 10.89 15.01 9.03
CA ALA A 33 10.72 16.01 7.97
C ALA A 33 11.77 15.76 6.87
N GLY A 34 11.46 14.82 5.97
CA GLY A 34 12.29 14.48 4.82
C GLY A 34 12.11 15.48 3.69
N SER A 35 13.21 15.84 3.01
CA SER A 35 13.16 16.65 1.78
C SER A 35 13.37 15.81 0.53
N THR A 36 13.84 14.56 0.67
CA THR A 36 14.11 13.64 -0.43
C THR A 36 13.14 12.45 -0.45
N ALA A 37 12.97 11.82 -1.61
CA ALA A 37 12.17 10.60 -1.73
C ALA A 37 12.69 9.46 -0.83
N ALA A 38 14.00 9.38 -0.62
CA ALA A 38 14.61 8.38 0.27
C ALA A 38 14.22 8.62 1.73
N ASP A 39 14.23 9.87 2.20
CA ASP A 39 13.81 10.23 3.56
C ASP A 39 12.33 9.89 3.79
N TRP A 40 11.48 10.13 2.78
CA TRP A 40 10.07 9.77 2.82
C TRP A 40 9.88 8.25 2.85
N MET A 41 10.59 7.48 2.04
CA MET A 41 10.53 6.02 2.09
C MET A 41 10.98 5.48 3.45
N GLN A 42 12.08 6.01 4.01
CA GLN A 42 12.55 5.64 5.34
C GLN A 42 11.53 5.99 6.41
N SER A 43 10.94 7.18 6.36
CA SER A 43 9.91 7.61 7.32
C SER A 43 8.66 6.73 7.22
N LEU A 44 8.20 6.42 6.01
CA LEU A 44 7.04 5.55 5.81
C LEU A 44 7.26 4.13 6.32
N SER A 45 8.50 3.63 6.26
CA SER A 45 8.88 2.28 6.71
C SER A 45 8.62 2.06 8.21
N VAL A 46 8.75 3.11 9.04
CA VAL A 46 8.50 3.03 10.50
C VAL A 46 7.03 3.29 10.88
N LEU A 47 6.25 3.88 9.97
CA LEU A 47 4.81 4.01 10.16
C LEU A 47 4.16 2.63 9.96
N ARG A 48 2.93 2.46 10.41
CA ARG A 48 2.16 1.22 10.25
C ARG A 48 0.72 1.50 9.83
N ASN A 49 0.08 0.51 9.22
CA ASN A 49 -1.37 0.47 9.09
C ASN A 49 -1.88 -0.70 9.94
N ASP A 50 -2.39 -0.39 11.13
CA ASP A 50 -2.88 -1.40 12.08
C ASP A 50 -4.09 -2.19 11.56
N LEU A 51 -4.78 -1.66 10.53
CA LEU A 51 -5.90 -2.34 9.89
C LEU A 51 -5.46 -3.36 8.84
N GLN A 52 -4.20 -3.34 8.40
CA GLN A 52 -3.74 -4.24 7.34
C GLN A 52 -3.76 -5.71 7.78
N PRO A 53 -3.18 -6.12 8.91
CA PRO A 53 -3.26 -7.52 9.35
C PRO A 53 -4.69 -8.09 9.48
N PRO A 54 -5.67 -7.40 10.12
CA PRO A 54 -7.04 -7.91 10.15
C PRO A 54 -7.74 -7.86 8.78
N ALA A 55 -7.40 -6.91 7.91
CA ALA A 55 -7.93 -6.87 6.55
C ALA A 55 -7.42 -8.04 5.71
N GLU A 56 -6.12 -8.37 5.80
CA GLU A 56 -5.51 -9.53 5.12
C GLU A 56 -6.10 -10.85 5.62
N ALA A 57 -6.40 -10.97 6.92
CA ALA A 57 -7.05 -12.15 7.47
C ALA A 57 -8.47 -12.36 6.95
N LEU A 58 -9.23 -11.28 6.72
CA LEU A 58 -10.60 -11.33 6.19
C LEU A 58 -10.65 -11.43 4.66
N VAL A 59 -9.70 -10.77 3.97
CA VAL A 59 -9.59 -10.71 2.51
C VAL A 59 -8.15 -11.02 2.12
N PRO A 60 -7.79 -12.31 1.95
CA PRO A 60 -6.42 -12.74 1.66
C PRO A 60 -5.81 -12.14 0.40
N GLU A 61 -6.64 -11.70 -0.57
CA GLU A 61 -6.16 -11.02 -1.77
C GLU A 61 -5.45 -9.69 -1.49
N ILE A 62 -5.65 -9.08 -0.32
CA ILE A 62 -4.90 -7.89 0.12
C ILE A 62 -3.43 -8.25 0.36
N ALA A 63 -3.15 -9.37 1.06
CA ALA A 63 -1.79 -9.84 1.28
C ALA A 63 -1.12 -10.18 -0.06
N VAL A 64 -1.85 -10.86 -0.95
CA VAL A 64 -1.37 -11.17 -2.30
C VAL A 64 -1.06 -9.88 -3.09
N ALA A 65 -1.87 -8.83 -2.97
CA ALA A 65 -1.59 -7.55 -3.63
C ALA A 65 -0.32 -6.89 -3.08
N CYS A 66 -0.12 -6.89 -1.76
CA CYS A 66 1.11 -6.39 -1.15
C CYS A 66 2.34 -7.19 -1.59
N ASP A 67 2.26 -8.52 -1.60
CA ASP A 67 3.34 -9.41 -2.03
C ASP A 67 3.72 -9.18 -3.50
N LEU A 68 2.73 -9.05 -4.38
CA LEU A 68 2.96 -8.79 -5.80
C LEU A 68 3.61 -7.42 -6.04
N LEU A 69 3.20 -6.39 -5.28
CA LEU A 69 3.87 -5.09 -5.31
C LEU A 69 5.33 -5.20 -4.86
N GLY A 70 5.61 -5.95 -3.78
CA GLY A 70 6.98 -6.20 -3.30
C GLY A 70 7.83 -6.95 -4.33
N GLN A 71 7.30 -8.02 -4.93
CA GLN A 71 7.97 -8.79 -5.99
C GLN A 71 8.22 -7.96 -7.25
N SER A 72 7.42 -6.93 -7.49
CA SER A 72 7.62 -5.97 -8.59
C SER A 72 8.68 -4.90 -8.30
N LEU A 73 9.44 -5.02 -7.20
CA LEU A 73 10.50 -4.11 -6.77
C LEU A 73 10.00 -2.74 -6.30
N ALA A 74 8.81 -2.68 -5.69
CA ALA A 74 8.40 -1.50 -4.94
C ALA A 74 9.33 -1.30 -3.73
N GLY A 75 9.87 -0.10 -3.54
CA GLY A 75 10.71 0.25 -2.38
C GLY A 75 9.91 0.38 -1.08
N PHE A 76 8.60 0.54 -1.19
CA PHE A 76 7.68 0.54 -0.06
C PHE A 76 6.30 0.06 -0.51
N VAL A 77 5.62 -0.72 0.33
CA VAL A 77 4.29 -1.28 0.05
C VAL A 77 3.39 -1.15 1.28
N ARG A 78 2.12 -0.78 1.06
CA ARG A 78 1.10 -0.75 2.12
C ARG A 78 -0.33 -0.80 1.59
N MET A 79 -1.25 -1.27 2.41
CA MET A 79 -2.68 -1.09 2.20
C MET A 79 -3.11 0.36 2.48
N SER A 80 -3.95 0.94 1.61
CA SER A 80 -4.56 2.25 1.83
C SER A 80 -5.85 2.13 2.65
N GLY A 81 -5.95 2.88 3.76
CA GLY A 81 -7.13 2.89 4.63
C GLY A 81 -7.44 1.50 5.21
N SER A 82 -8.70 1.06 5.11
CA SER A 82 -9.13 -0.31 5.44
C SER A 82 -9.12 -1.26 4.24
N GLY A 83 -8.48 -0.90 3.13
CA GLY A 83 -8.41 -1.72 1.93
C GLY A 83 -9.64 -1.60 1.00
N ALA A 84 -9.74 -2.43 -0.05
CA ALA A 84 -8.77 -3.45 -0.47
C ALA A 84 -7.59 -2.90 -1.30
N THR A 85 -7.57 -1.60 -1.60
CA THR A 85 -6.49 -1.00 -2.40
C THR A 85 -5.16 -1.05 -1.64
N CYS A 86 -4.15 -1.58 -2.31
CA CYS A 86 -2.75 -1.54 -1.89
C CYS A 86 -1.96 -0.63 -2.84
N PHE A 87 -0.85 -0.07 -2.36
CA PHE A 87 0.01 0.77 -3.15
C PHE A 87 1.48 0.43 -2.96
N GLY A 88 2.25 0.57 -4.04
CA GLY A 88 3.71 0.47 -4.05
C GLY A 88 4.34 1.78 -4.48
N LEU A 89 5.39 2.22 -3.77
CA LEU A 89 6.24 3.34 -4.18
C LEU A 89 7.47 2.82 -4.93
N TYR A 90 7.79 3.48 -6.03
CA TYR A 90 8.93 3.12 -6.89
C TYR A 90 9.87 4.31 -7.05
N GLU A 91 11.15 4.00 -7.16
CA GLU A 91 12.23 4.95 -7.35
C GLU A 91 12.08 5.75 -8.65
N THR A 92 11.65 5.09 -9.73
CA THR A 92 11.51 5.72 -11.06
C THR A 92 10.15 5.43 -11.68
N GLU A 93 9.74 6.30 -12.61
CA GLU A 93 8.48 6.12 -13.35
C GLU A 93 8.55 4.91 -14.29
N ALA A 94 9.72 4.67 -14.89
CA ALA A 94 9.96 3.49 -15.71
C ALA A 94 9.79 2.18 -14.91
N ALA A 95 10.29 2.13 -13.67
CA ALA A 95 10.09 0.97 -12.79
C ALA A 95 8.61 0.77 -12.45
N ALA A 96 7.91 1.84 -12.07
CA ALA A 96 6.47 1.80 -11.78
C ALA A 96 5.64 1.37 -13.00
N MET A 97 5.98 1.85 -14.20
CA MET A 97 5.32 1.46 -15.45
C MET A 97 5.53 -0.02 -15.76
N LYS A 98 6.77 -0.53 -15.63
CA LYS A 98 7.08 -1.95 -15.82
C LYS A 98 6.28 -2.82 -14.83
N ALA A 99 6.20 -2.40 -13.57
CA ALA A 99 5.41 -3.08 -12.55
C ALA A 99 3.92 -3.08 -12.90
N ALA A 100 3.34 -1.92 -13.23
CA ALA A 100 1.92 -1.81 -13.58
C ALA A 100 1.55 -2.72 -14.77
N LEU A 101 2.38 -2.74 -15.83
CA LEU A 101 2.17 -3.62 -16.98
C LEU A 101 2.25 -5.11 -16.62
N ALA A 102 3.28 -5.50 -15.87
CA ALA A 102 3.46 -6.89 -15.43
C ALA A 102 2.32 -7.37 -14.53
N LEU A 103 1.90 -6.54 -13.58
CA LEU A 103 0.80 -6.83 -12.66
C LEU A 103 -0.55 -6.91 -13.38
N SER A 104 -0.80 -6.01 -14.33
CA SER A 104 -2.01 -6.04 -15.16
C SER A 104 -2.08 -7.31 -16.00
N ALA A 105 -0.95 -7.77 -16.55
CA ALA A 105 -0.88 -9.02 -17.30
C ALA A 105 -1.03 -10.26 -16.40
N TYR A 106 -0.44 -10.24 -15.20
CA TYR A 106 -0.49 -11.37 -14.26
C TYR A 106 -1.87 -11.51 -13.55
N ARG A 107 -2.54 -10.39 -13.29
CA ARG A 107 -3.88 -10.31 -12.68
C ARG A 107 -4.81 -9.45 -13.54
N PRO A 108 -5.27 -9.95 -14.70
CA PRO A 108 -6.09 -9.16 -15.64
C PRO A 108 -7.47 -8.76 -15.08
N ASN A 109 -7.93 -9.42 -14.02
CA ASN A 109 -9.20 -9.12 -13.36
C ASN A 109 -9.05 -8.17 -12.16
N TRP A 110 -7.84 -7.67 -11.90
CA TRP A 110 -7.58 -6.72 -10.82
C TRP A 110 -7.42 -5.33 -11.40
N TYR A 111 -7.78 -4.32 -10.60
CA TYR A 111 -7.49 -2.94 -10.95
C TYR A 111 -6.03 -2.64 -10.66
N VAL A 112 -5.31 -2.14 -11.67
CA VAL A 112 -3.92 -1.71 -11.55
C VAL A 112 -3.80 -0.33 -12.20
N LEU A 113 -3.21 0.64 -11.49
CA LEU A 113 -3.02 2.00 -12.00
C LEU A 113 -1.62 2.52 -11.67
N LEU A 114 -0.89 2.95 -12.69
CA LEU A 114 0.27 3.83 -12.54
C LEU A 114 -0.20 5.26 -12.26
N THR A 115 0.31 5.86 -11.19
CA THR A 115 0.01 7.24 -10.79
C THR A 115 1.21 7.90 -10.10
N ARG A 116 1.04 9.13 -9.63
CA ARG A 116 2.06 9.94 -8.97
C ARG A 116 1.50 10.65 -7.74
N THR A 117 2.37 10.94 -6.79
CA THR A 117 2.09 11.90 -5.72
C THR A 117 2.15 13.32 -6.29
N VAL A 118 1.40 14.23 -5.69
CA VAL A 118 1.49 15.67 -5.94
C VAL A 118 2.04 16.36 -4.69
N PRO A 119 2.73 17.50 -4.80
CA PRO A 119 3.08 18.31 -3.65
C PRO A 119 1.81 18.67 -2.86
N GLY A 120 1.87 18.64 -1.53
CA GLY A 120 0.81 19.17 -0.69
C GLY A 120 0.74 20.69 -0.83
N GLU A 121 -0.44 21.24 -1.09
CA GLU A 121 -0.67 22.68 -0.97
C GLU A 121 -0.71 23.01 0.53
N ASN A 122 0.16 23.92 0.97
CA ASN A 122 0.14 24.48 2.33
C ASN A 122 -0.91 25.59 2.44
#